data_AF-A0A0B8QDR8-F1
#
_entry.id   AF-A0A0B8QDR8-F1
#
_cell.length_a   1.000
_cell.length_b   1.000
_cell.length_c   1.000
_cell.angle_alpha   90.00
_cell.angle_beta   90.00
_cell.angle_gamma   90.00
#
_symmetry.space_group_name_H-M   'P 1'
#
loop_
_entity.id
_entity.type
_entity.pdbx_description
1 polymer ?
#
loop_
_entity_poly.entity_id
_entity_poly.type
_entity_poly.pdbx_seq_one_letter_code
_entity_poly.pdbx_strand_id
1 'polypeptide(L)' 'MYQLKFKQETDIELLFELIKENQTDNEFFIQKAIGWALREYSKTDADCVIEFIESQQIEGLAKREGLKWLKSRGVVD' A
#
# COMPACT_ATOMS: atom_id res chain seq x y z
N MET A 1 -3.01 20.33 21.05
CA MET A 1 -3.16 20.50 19.59
C MET A 1 -3.46 19.12 19.00
N TYR A 2 -4.73 18.79 18.77
CA TYR A 2 -5.19 17.40 18.50
C TYR A 2 -5.50 17.10 17.03
N GLN A 3 -5.37 18.09 16.13
CA GLN A 3 -5.88 18.01 14.75
C GLN A 3 -4.87 17.47 13.71
N LEU A 4 -3.59 17.36 14.04
CA LEU A 4 -2.56 16.91 13.08
C LEU A 4 -2.57 15.39 12.86
N LYS A 5 -2.98 14.60 13.86
CA LYS A 5 -3.04 13.13 13.77
C LYS A 5 -4.16 12.67 12.85
N PHE A 6 -5.34 13.30 12.93
CA PHE A 6 -6.47 12.98 12.07
C PHE A 6 -6.15 13.11 10.59
N LYS A 7 -5.34 14.09 10.17
CA LYS A 7 -4.95 14.22 8.76
C LYS A 7 -4.18 13.00 8.27
N GLN A 8 -3.20 12.55 9.05
CA GLN A 8 -2.39 11.38 8.69
C GLN A 8 -3.26 10.12 8.63
N GLU A 9 -4.12 9.91 9.63
CA GLU A 9 -5.05 8.77 9.68
C GLU A 9 -6.06 8.82 8.51
N THR A 10 -6.68 9.98 8.23
CA THR A 10 -7.61 10.17 7.11
C THR A 10 -6.94 9.96 5.75
N ASP A 11 -5.71 10.42 5.56
CA ASP A 11 -4.97 10.24 4.30
C ASP A 11 -4.69 8.74 4.03
N ILE A 12 -4.46 7.95 5.09
CA ILE A 12 -4.23 6.50 4.98
C ILE A 12 -5.52 5.74 4.67
N GLU A 13 -6.61 6.06 5.37
CA GLU A 13 -7.93 5.47 5.09
C GLU A 13 -8.34 5.72 3.64
N LEU A 14 -8.20 6.97 3.17
CA LEU A 14 -8.49 7.33 1.78
C LEU A 14 -7.59 6.59 0.79
N LEU A 15 -6.29 6.46 1.08
CA LEU A 15 -5.37 5.69 0.24
C LEU A 15 -5.84 4.24 0.06
N PHE A 16 -6.19 3.58 1.16
CA PHE A 16 -6.62 2.18 1.12
C PHE A 16 -7.99 2.00 0.47
N GLU A 17 -8.91 2.94 0.66
CA GLU A 17 -10.20 2.95 -0.05
C GLU A 17 -9.99 3.04 -1.56
N LEU A 18 -9.18 4.00 -2.03
CA LEU A 18 -8.88 4.17 -3.45
C LEU A 18 -8.19 2.95 -4.05
N ILE A 19 -7.26 2.32 -3.32
CA ILE A 19 -6.62 1.08 -3.79
C ILE A 19 -7.67 -0.03 -3.91
N LYS A 20 -8.54 -0.19 -2.92
CA LYS A 20 -9.58 -1.23 -2.92
C LYS A 20 -10.55 -1.08 -4.09
N GLU A 21 -10.90 0.15 -4.46
CA GLU A 21 -11.76 0.43 -5.61
C GLU A 21 -11.10 0.12 -6.96
N ASN A 22 -9.78 0.29 -7.06
CA ASN A 22 -9.05 0.22 -8.33
C ASN A 22 -8.21 -1.07 -8.49
N GLN A 23 -8.03 -1.88 -7.44
CA GLN A 23 -7.14 -3.05 -7.46
C GLN A 23 -7.54 -4.14 -8.46
N THR A 24 -8.81 -4.20 -8.88
CA THR A 24 -9.30 -5.14 -9.91
C THR A 24 -8.96 -4.70 -11.33
N ASP A 25 -8.55 -3.44 -11.51
CA ASP A 25 -8.09 -2.95 -12.81
C ASP A 25 -6.68 -3.48 -13.09
N ASN A 26 -6.57 -4.27 -14.16
CA ASN A 26 -5.31 -4.90 -14.57
C ASN A 26 -4.46 -3.99 -15.48
N GLU A 27 -4.85 -2.73 -15.71
CA GLU A 27 -4.05 -1.79 -16.45
C GLU A 27 -2.69 -1.58 -15.77
N PHE A 28 -1.62 -1.64 -16.57
CA PHE A 28 -0.24 -1.57 -16.08
C PHE A 28 0.04 -0.36 -15.20
N PHE A 29 -0.48 0.82 -15.58
CA PHE A 29 -0.23 2.06 -14.85
C PHE A 29 -1.00 2.13 -13.53
N ILE A 30 -2.23 1.61 -13.48
CA ILE A 30 -3.01 1.51 -12.23
C ILE A 30 -2.30 0.57 -11.25
N GLN A 31 -1.93 -0.62 -11.71
CA GLN A 31 -1.18 -1.58 -10.89
C GLN A 31 0.16 -1.03 -10.40
N LYS A 32 0.88 -0.25 -11.23
CA LYS A 32 2.09 0.45 -10.83
C LYS A 32 1.84 1.52 -9.78
N ALA A 33 0.80 2.34 -9.96
CA ALA A 33 0.45 3.41 -9.04
C ALA A 33 0.10 2.85 -7.65
N ILE A 34 -0.74 1.82 -7.60
CA ILE A 34 -1.08 1.10 -6.36
C ILE A 34 0.20 0.59 -5.69
N GLY A 35 1.06 -0.11 -6.44
CA GLY A 35 2.31 -0.66 -5.92
C GLY A 35 3.27 0.42 -5.39
N TRP A 36 3.37 1.56 -6.05
CA TRP A 36 4.20 2.67 -5.57
C TRP A 36 3.64 3.31 -4.30
N ALA A 37 2.33 3.53 -4.23
CA ALA A 37 1.72 4.11 -3.05
C ALA A 37 1.91 3.20 -1.81
N LEU A 38 1.68 1.89 -1.95
CA LEU A 38 1.95 0.91 -0.89
C LEU A 38 3.43 0.87 -0.50
N ARG A 39 4.34 0.93 -1.48
CA ARG A 39 5.78 0.94 -1.22
C ARG A 39 6.22 2.17 -0.43
N GLU A 40 5.71 3.34 -0.78
CA GLU A 40 6.06 4.57 -0.06
C GLU A 40 5.50 4.54 1.38
N TYR A 41 4.27 4.06 1.56
CA TYR A 41 3.68 3.92 2.88
C TYR A 41 4.38 2.84 3.74
N SER A 42 4.91 1.78 3.12
CA SER A 42 5.64 0.70 3.84
C SER A 42 6.89 1.19 4.58
N LYS A 43 7.43 2.36 4.23
CA LYS A 43 8.55 3.00 4.93
C LYS A 43 8.13 3.64 6.26
N THR A 44 6.83 3.92 6.40
CA THR A 44 6.22 4.50 7.59
C THR A 44 5.65 3.39 8.48
N ASP A 45 4.88 2.47 7.87
CA ASP A 45 4.26 1.34 8.57
C ASP A 45 4.31 0.09 7.68
N ALA A 46 5.28 -0.79 7.97
CA ALA A 46 5.52 -1.99 7.20
C ALA A 46 4.41 -3.04 7.44
N ASP A 47 4.05 -3.27 8.69
CA ASP A 47 3.10 -4.30 9.10
C ASP A 47 1.71 -3.99 8.53
N CYS A 48 1.28 -2.73 8.59
CA CYS A 48 0.02 -2.29 8.02
C CYS A 48 -0.08 -2.56 6.50
N VAL A 49 1.00 -2.33 5.75
CA VAL A 49 1.03 -2.62 4.30
C VAL A 49 0.98 -4.12 4.01
N ILE A 50 1.68 -4.94 4.80
CA ILE A 50 1.66 -6.40 4.65
C ILE A 50 0.26 -6.93 4.90
N GLU A 51 -0.34 -6.56 6.03
CA GLU A 51 -1.71 -6.95 6.39
C GLU A 51 -2.74 -6.48 5.37
N PHE A 52 -2.60 -5.25 4.84
CA PHE A 52 -3.49 -4.73 3.82
C PHE A 52 -3.40 -5.54 2.51
N ILE A 53 -2.19 -5.81 2.03
CA ILE A 53 -1.97 -6.62 0.81
C ILE A 53 -2.57 -8.02 0.97
N GLU A 54 -2.40 -8.65 2.13
CA GLU A 54 -2.92 -9.99 2.39
C GLU A 54 -4.45 -9.99 2.53
N SER A 55 -5.02 -9.05 3.29
CA SER A 55 -6.45 -8.95 3.53
C SER A 55 -7.25 -8.62 2.25
N GLN A 56 -6.70 -7.77 1.39
CA GLN A 56 -7.32 -7.40 0.11
C GLN A 56 -6.96 -8.37 -1.02
N GLN A 57 -6.12 -9.38 -0.76
CA GLN A 57 -5.64 -10.34 -1.77
C GLN A 57 -5.02 -9.63 -2.98
N ILE A 58 -4.25 -8.56 -2.74
CA ILE A 58 -3.54 -7.86 -3.82
C ILE A 58 -2.46 -8.80 -4.37
N GLU A 59 -2.48 -9.03 -5.67
CA GLU A 59 -1.55 -9.93 -6.35
C GLU A 59 -0.77 -9.22 -7.47
N GLY A 60 0.04 -9.99 -8.21
CA GLY A 60 0.64 -9.53 -9.46
C GLY A 60 1.66 -8.39 -9.31
N LEU A 61 1.50 -7.34 -10.11
CA LEU A 61 2.46 -6.24 -10.18
C LEU A 61 2.38 -5.33 -8.96
N ALA A 62 1.17 -4.99 -8.49
CA ALA A 62 0.97 -4.14 -7.33
C ALA A 62 1.64 -4.72 -6.08
N LYS A 63 1.43 -6.02 -5.78
CA LYS A 63 2.08 -6.70 -4.64
C LYS A 63 3.60 -6.65 -4.72
N ARG A 64 4.16 -6.98 -5.89
CA ARG A 64 5.62 -7.01 -6.10
C ARG A 64 6.26 -5.64 -5.90
N GLU A 65 5.61 -4.59 -6.39
CA GLU A 65 6.11 -3.22 -6.25
C GLU A 65 5.94 -2.71 -4.81
N GLY A 66 4.78 -2.95 -4.19
CA GLY A 66 4.49 -2.57 -2.80
C GLY A 66 5.49 -3.15 -1.80
N LEU A 67 5.81 -4.43 -1.93
CA LEU A 67 6.73 -5.12 -1.02
C LEU A 67 8.21 -4.94 -1.37
N LYS A 68 8.55 -4.25 -2.48
CA LYS A 68 9.93 -4.18 -2.99
C LYS A 68 10.91 -3.57 -1.98
N TRP A 69 10.49 -2.53 -1.26
CA TRP A 69 11.34 -1.91 -0.25
C TRP A 69 11.56 -2.84 0.95
N LEU A 70 10.50 -3.48 1.44
CA LEU A 70 10.54 -4.45 2.54
C LEU A 70 11.42 -5.66 2.21
N LYS A 71 11.31 -6.21 1.00
CA LYS A 71 12.20 -7.28 0.50
C LYS A 71 13.66 -6.85 0.52
N SER A 72 13.97 -5.63 0.05
CA SER A 72 15.34 -5.11 0.07
C SER A 72 15.91 -4.91 1.48
N ARG A 73 15.05 -4.90 2.50
CA ARG A 73 15.40 -4.78 3.92
C ARG A 73 15.35 -6.13 4.66
N GLY A 74 14.96 -7.22 4.00
CA GLY A 74 14.81 -8.53 4.63
C GLY A 74 13.62 -8.62 5.60
N VAL A 75 12.61 -7.76 5.44
CA VAL A 75 11.41 -7.75 6.31
C VAL A 75 10.38 -8.78 5.82
N VAL A 76 10.35 -9.05 4.51
CA VAL A 76 9.47 -10.04 3.89
C VAL A 76 10.25 -10.86 2.87
N ASP A 77 9.87 -12.12 2.70
CA ASP A 77 10.48 -13.10 1.80
C ASP A 77 10.15 -12.83 0.32
#